data_AF-A0A9D2D0X5-F1
#
_entry.id   AF-A0A9D2D0X5-F1
#
_cell.length_a   1.000
_cell.length_b   1.000
_cell.length_c   1.000
_cell.angle_alpha   90.00
_cell.angle_beta   90.00
_cell.angle_gamma   90.00
#
_symmetry.space_group_name_H-M   'P 1'
#
loop_
_entity.id
_entity.type
_entity.pdbx_description
1 polymer ?
#
loop_
_entity_poly.entity_id
_entity_poly.type
_entity_poly.pdbx_seq_one_letter_code
_entity_poly.pdbx_strand_id
1 'polypeptide(L)'
;MDGYVYVNADAQFKKLLGTIFTDEFMKENTNFDNFEGFKYSSAVITNWNSDKMVYAQLLMDNFVKESTRFTSWEEMVKAASDARFGKYTDEAC
;
A
#
# COMPACT_ATOMS: atom_id res chain seq x y z
N MET A 1 20.52 12.86 -1.62
CA MET A 1 19.05 12.93 -1.50
C MET A 1 18.66 11.82 -0.57
N ASP A 2 18.19 12.17 0.62
CA ASP A 2 17.89 11.21 1.69
C ASP A 2 16.80 10.27 1.21
N GLY A 3 17.11 8.99 1.01
CA GLY A 3 16.20 7.97 0.47
C GLY A 3 15.02 7.61 1.39
N TYR A 4 14.60 8.54 2.24
CA TYR A 4 13.49 8.44 3.17
C TYR A 4 12.29 9.25 2.65
N VAL A 5 11.12 8.63 2.72
CA VAL A 5 9.83 9.25 2.39
C VAL A 5 9.11 9.58 3.69
N TYR A 6 8.47 10.75 3.70
CA TYR A 6 7.69 11.25 4.83
C TYR A 6 6.26 11.49 4.36
N VAL A 7 5.31 10.81 4.98
CA VAL A 7 3.88 10.92 4.67
C VAL A 7 3.12 11.25 5.95
N ASN A 8 2.23 12.24 5.87
CA ASN A 8 1.26 12.49 6.95
C ASN A 8 0.22 11.36 6.90
N ALA A 9 0.26 10.48 7.89
CA ALA A 9 -0.60 9.31 8.02
C ALA A 9 -1.73 9.59 9.01
N ASP A 10 -2.55 10.59 8.69
CA ASP A 10 -3.71 10.94 9.50
C ASP A 10 -4.81 9.87 9.42
N ALA A 11 -5.90 10.08 10.18
CA ALA A 11 -7.01 9.14 10.20
C ALA A 11 -7.67 8.96 8.83
N GLN A 12 -7.69 9.99 7.98
CA GLN A 12 -8.29 9.91 6.65
C GLN A 12 -7.41 9.07 5.72
N PHE A 13 -6.09 9.27 5.76
CA PHE A 13 -5.12 8.48 5.02
C PHE A 13 -5.15 7.01 5.42
N LYS A 14 -5.16 6.72 6.73
CA LYS A 14 -5.26 5.34 7.25
C LYS A 14 -6.58 4.68 6.80
N LYS A 15 -7.68 5.42 6.83
CA LYS A 15 -8.97 4.96 6.33
C LYS A 15 -8.95 4.70 4.83
N LEU A 16 -8.29 5.56 4.05
CA LEU A 16 -8.12 5.37 2.60
C LEU A 16 -7.35 4.09 2.30
N LEU A 17 -6.22 3.85 2.98
CA LEU A 17 -5.44 2.62 2.83
C LEU A 17 -6.28 1.38 3.12
N GLY A 18 -7.05 1.38 4.23
CA GLY A 18 -7.97 0.29 4.54
C GLY A 18 -9.15 0.16 3.57
N THR A 19 -9.46 1.20 2.80
CA THR A 19 -10.53 1.18 1.79
C THR A 19 -10.06 0.57 0.47
N ILE A 20 -8.79 0.79 0.09
CA ILE A 20 -8.21 0.29 -1.17
C ILE A 20 -7.60 -1.10 -1.03
N PHE A 21 -6.98 -1.41 0.12
CA PHE A 21 -6.38 -2.72 0.39
C PHE A 21 -7.41 -3.65 1.04
N THR A 22 -8.40 -4.07 0.25
CA THR A 22 -9.37 -5.09 0.69
C THR A 22 -8.73 -6.46 0.77
N ASP A 23 -9.33 -7.37 1.54
CA ASP A 23 -8.85 -8.75 1.66
C ASP A 23 -8.77 -9.46 0.30
N GLU A 24 -9.72 -9.20 -0.61
CA GLU A 24 -9.70 -9.74 -1.98
C GLU A 24 -8.48 -9.24 -2.75
N PHE A 25 -8.24 -7.92 -2.73
CA PHE A 25 -7.06 -7.34 -3.39
C PHE A 25 -5.77 -7.93 -2.81
N MET A 26 -5.67 -8.04 -1.48
CA MET A 26 -4.47 -8.56 -0.83
C MET A 26 -4.20 -10.01 -1.23
N LYS A 27 -5.22 -10.88 -1.24
CA LYS A 27 -5.08 -12.29 -1.62
C LYS A 27 -4.73 -12.50 -3.09
N GLU A 28 -5.24 -11.66 -3.98
CA GLU A 28 -4.99 -11.77 -5.42
C GLU A 28 -3.61 -11.23 -5.84
N ASN A 29 -3.06 -10.28 -5.07
CA ASN A 29 -1.90 -9.49 -5.51
C ASN A 29 -0.66 -9.65 -4.61
N THR A 30 -0.82 -10.24 -3.43
CA THR A 30 0.22 -10.33 -2.40
C THR A 30 0.27 -11.72 -1.76
N ASN A 31 1.34 -12.00 -1.03
CA ASN A 31 1.47 -13.20 -0.22
C ASN A 31 0.72 -13.12 1.13
N PHE A 32 -0.14 -12.11 1.33
CA PHE A 32 -0.86 -11.86 2.58
C PHE A 32 -2.38 -12.00 2.40
N ASP A 33 -3.06 -12.48 3.44
CA ASP A 33 -4.52 -12.59 3.45
C ASP A 33 -5.26 -11.25 3.54
N ASN A 34 -4.62 -10.23 4.11
CA ASN A 34 -5.21 -8.91 4.36
C ASN A 34 -4.14 -7.84 4.63
N PHE A 35 -4.59 -6.58 4.72
CA PHE A 35 -3.70 -5.44 4.94
C PHE A 35 -3.08 -5.41 6.34
N GLU A 36 -3.73 -5.98 7.37
CA GLU A 36 -3.14 -6.10 8.70
C GLU A 36 -1.90 -6.99 8.70
N GLY A 37 -1.94 -8.12 7.98
CA GLY A 37 -0.78 -9.00 7.82
C GLY A 37 0.39 -8.31 7.12
N PHE A 38 0.11 -7.49 6.11
CA PHE A 38 1.11 -6.66 5.43
C PHE A 38 1.74 -5.64 6.40
N LYS A 39 0.91 -4.93 7.19
CA LYS A 39 1.38 -3.95 8.17
C LYS A 39 2.25 -4.58 9.25
N TYR A 40 1.85 -5.75 9.75
CA TYR A 40 2.63 -6.50 10.74
C TYR A 40 4.01 -6.89 10.18
N SER A 41 4.04 -7.42 8.96
CA SER A 41 5.28 -7.88 8.31
C SER A 41 6.23 -6.74 7.94
N SER A 42 5.68 -5.55 7.66
CA SER A 42 6.47 -4.34 7.33
C SER A 42 6.79 -3.45 8.54
N ALA A 43 6.48 -3.87 9.77
CA ALA A 43 6.66 -3.06 10.98
C ALA A 43 8.12 -2.69 11.28
N VAL A 44 9.08 -3.44 10.71
CA VAL A 44 10.52 -3.12 10.78
C VAL A 44 10.93 -1.97 9.85
N ILE A 45 10.08 -1.64 8.86
CA ILE A 45 10.32 -0.63 7.83
C ILE A 45 9.63 0.69 8.20
N THR A 46 8.41 0.62 8.75
CA THR A 46 7.64 1.79 9.12
C THR A 46 6.68 1.53 10.28
N ASN A 47 6.34 2.58 11.02
CA ASN A 47 5.34 2.52 12.07
C ASN A 47 3.98 2.99 11.54
N TRP A 48 3.11 2.03 11.21
CA TRP A 48 1.75 2.28 10.72
C TRP A 48 0.81 2.96 11.73
N ASN A 49 1.13 2.93 13.02
CA ASN A 49 0.32 3.55 14.07
C ASN A 49 0.67 5.02 14.29
N SER A 50 1.82 5.49 13.79
CA SER A 50 2.25 6.89 13.87
C SER A 50 1.37 7.81 13.03
N ASP A 51 1.24 9.07 13.42
CA ASP A 51 0.61 10.13 12.59
C ASP A 51 1.51 10.56 11.43
N LYS A 52 2.79 10.19 11.48
CA LYS A 52 3.75 10.37 10.39
C LYS A 52 4.35 9.04 10.04
N MET A 53 4.10 8.59 8.82
CA MET A 53 4.76 7.43 8.25
C MET A 53 6.09 7.88 7.67
N VAL A 54 7.16 7.24 8.13
CA VAL A 54 8.53 7.47 7.66
C VAL A 54 9.11 6.12 7.28
N TYR A 55 9.69 6.02 6.10
CA TYR A 55 10.31 4.79 5.62
C TYR A 55 11.41 5.08 4.60
N ALA A 56 12.41 4.21 4.54
CA ALA A 56 13.37 4.24 3.44
C ALA A 56 12.71 3.65 2.19
N GLN A 57 12.66 4.42 1.10
CA GLN A 57 11.99 4.03 -0.15
C GLN A 57 12.50 2.68 -0.67
N LEU A 58 13.83 2.50 -0.71
CA LEU A 58 14.45 1.27 -1.18
C LEU A 58 14.04 0.04 -0.35
N LEU A 59 13.93 0.17 0.98
CA LEU A 59 13.54 -0.94 1.84
C LEU A 59 12.07 -1.31 1.62
N MET A 60 11.20 -0.30 1.50
CA MET A 60 9.79 -0.54 1.24
C MET A 60 9.56 -1.16 -0.14
N ASP A 61 10.22 -0.65 -1.18
CA ASP A 61 10.09 -1.17 -2.54
C ASP A 61 10.63 -2.60 -2.65
N ASN A 62 11.75 -2.91 -1.98
CA ASN A 62 12.26 -4.28 -1.91
C ASN A 62 11.28 -5.21 -1.19
N PHE A 63 10.70 -4.79 -0.06
CA PHE A 63 9.69 -5.57 0.64
C PHE A 63 8.46 -5.84 -0.23
N VAL A 64 7.96 -4.83 -0.93
CA VAL A 64 6.82 -4.98 -1.84
C VAL A 64 7.16 -5.93 -2.98
N LYS A 65 8.36 -5.81 -3.57
CA LYS A 65 8.83 -6.68 -4.64
C LYS A 65 8.98 -8.15 -4.23
N GLU A 66 9.36 -8.40 -2.98
CA GLU A 66 9.52 -9.77 -2.45
C GLU A 66 8.19 -10.39 -2.00
N SER A 67 7.22 -9.57 -1.59
CA SER A 67 5.98 -10.04 -0.97
C SER A 67 4.74 -9.89 -1.85
N THR A 68 4.85 -9.25 -3.00
CA THR A 68 3.73 -8.95 -3.91
C THR A 68 4.15 -9.09 -5.37
N ARG A 69 3.18 -9.00 -6.28
CA ARG A 69 3.47 -8.95 -7.72
C ARG A 69 4.00 -7.61 -8.23
N PHE A 70 4.00 -6.56 -7.40
CA PHE A 70 4.37 -5.19 -7.77
C PHE A 70 5.85 -4.92 -7.52
N THR A 71 6.41 -3.93 -8.19
CA THR A 71 7.85 -3.59 -8.09
C THR A 71 8.15 -2.46 -7.09
N SER A 72 7.14 -1.70 -6.68
CA SER A 72 7.26 -0.58 -5.74
C SER A 72 5.99 -0.36 -4.93
N TRP A 73 6.12 0.30 -3.77
CA TRP A 73 4.97 0.67 -2.94
C TRP A 73 3.99 1.59 -3.68
N GLU A 74 4.51 2.54 -4.46
CA GLU A 74 3.69 3.47 -5.23
C GLU A 74 2.82 2.75 -6.27
N GLU A 75 3.40 1.79 -7.00
CA GLU A 75 2.69 0.97 -7.98
C GLU A 75 1.55 0.18 -7.31
N MET A 76 1.84 -0.47 -6.17
CA MET A 76 0.86 -1.23 -5.41
C MET A 76 -0.30 -0.36 -4.92
N VAL A 77 -0.02 0.84 -4.39
CA VAL A 77 -1.05 1.79 -3.94
C VAL A 77 -1.92 2.29 -5.10
N LYS A 78 -1.31 2.58 -6.26
CA LYS A 78 -2.04 2.97 -7.47
C LYS A 78 -2.95 1.84 -7.95
N ALA A 79 -2.43 0.62 -8.06
CA ALA A 79 -3.21 -0.53 -8.49
C ALA A 79 -4.39 -0.83 -7.54
N ALA A 80 -4.19 -0.71 -6.23
CA ALA A 80 -5.27 -0.87 -5.25
C ALA A 80 -6.33 0.24 -5.39
N SER A 81 -5.89 1.48 -5.63
CA SER A 81 -6.77 2.61 -5.85
C SER A 81 -7.59 2.44 -7.13
N ASP A 82 -6.96 2.01 -8.23
CA ASP A 82 -7.63 1.76 -9.52
C ASP A 82 -8.60 0.58 -9.42
N ALA A 83 -8.23 -0.50 -8.72
CA ALA A 83 -9.13 -1.62 -8.47
C ALA A 83 -10.38 -1.19 -7.68
N ARG A 84 -10.21 -0.26 -6.72
CA ARG A 84 -11.30 0.19 -5.84
C ARG A 84 -12.18 1.27 -6.46
N PHE A 85 -11.59 2.22 -7.17
CA PHE A 85 -12.25 3.44 -7.65
C PHE A 85 -12.23 3.60 -9.18
N GLY A 86 -11.34 2.91 -9.88
CA GLY A 86 -11.16 2.98 -11.33
C GLY A 86 -12.30 2.38 -12.16
N LYS A 87 -13.44 2.02 -11.55
CA LYS A 87 -14.70 1.77 -12.27
C LYS A 87 -15.40 3.08 -12.68
N TYR A 88 -14.66 4.04 -13.24
CA TYR A 88 -15.25 5.09 -14.08
C TYR A 88 -15.10 4.65 -15.54
N THR A 89 -16.14 3.95 -15.99
CA THR A 89 -16.55 3.59 -17.35
C THR A 89 -15.72 4.13 -18.53
N ASP A 90 -15.16 3.23 -19.33
CA ASP A 90 -14.93 3.44 -20.77
C ASP A 90 -15.90 2.57 -21.61
N GLU A 91 -17.10 2.35 -21.06
CA GLU A 91 -18.27 1.87 -21.80
C GLU A 91 -19.20 3.07 -22.05
N ALA A 92 -18.70 4.06 -22.80
CA ALA A 92 -19.53 5.08 -23.42
C ALA A 92 -19.69 4.73 -24.90
N CYS A 93 -20.86 4.18 -25.24
CA CYS A 93 -21.52 4.08 -26.56
C CYS A 93 -20.68 3.62 -27.77
#